data_AF-A0A432CR69-F1
#
_entry.id   AF-A0A432CR69-F1
#
_cell.length_a   1.000
_cell.length_b   1.000
_cell.length_c   1.000
_cell.angle_alpha   90.00
_cell.angle_beta   90.00
_cell.angle_gamma   90.00
#
_symmetry.space_group_name_H-M   'P 1'
#
loop_
_entity.id
_entity.type
_entity.pdbx_description
1 polymer ?
#
loop_
_entity_poly.entity_id
_entity_poly.type
_entity_poly.pdbx_seq_one_letter_code
_entity_poly.pdbx_strand_id
1 'polypeptide(L)' 'MCSRAGRSRKQEKAEDAKVGIRNARKDANTEIKKLEKDGTSEDICKSAEEEVQNLTNSYFRKIDELLVVKEAEIMKV' A
#
# COMPACT_ATOMS: atom_id res chain seq x y z
N MET A 1 -8.86 -13.60 -28.86
CA MET A 1 -7.71 -14.00 -28.01
C MET A 1 -7.03 -12.83 -27.28
N CYS A 2 -7.45 -11.57 -27.45
CA CYS A 2 -6.78 -10.39 -26.83
C CYS A 2 -7.15 -10.08 -25.37
N SER A 3 -8.21 -10.68 -24.80
CA SER A 3 -8.74 -10.25 -23.48
C SER A 3 -8.08 -10.90 -22.27
N ARG A 4 -7.35 -12.01 -22.42
CA ARG A 4 -6.69 -12.73 -21.31
C ARG A 4 -5.40 -12.05 -20.84
N ALA A 5 -4.60 -11.50 -21.77
CA ALA A 5 -3.31 -10.86 -21.47
C ALA A 5 -3.42 -9.48 -20.78
N GLY A 6 -4.59 -8.83 -20.85
CA GLY A 6 -4.83 -7.56 -20.15
C GLY A 6 -5.26 -7.73 -18.69
N ARG A 7 -5.81 -8.90 -18.32
CA ARG A 7 -6.35 -9.17 -16.98
C ARG A 7 -5.24 -9.58 -16.00
N SER A 8 -4.33 -10.47 -16.43
CA SER A 8 -3.19 -10.93 -15.64
C SER A 8 -2.20 -9.81 -15.29
N ARG A 9 -1.91 -8.89 -16.22
CA ARG A 9 -0.98 -7.78 -15.98
C ARG A 9 -1.45 -6.76 -14.92
N LYS A 10 -2.76 -6.63 -14.70
CA LYS A 10 -3.28 -5.72 -13.66
C LYS A 10 -3.14 -6.32 -12.27
N GLN A 11 -3.41 -7.61 -12.15
CA GLN A 11 -3.26 -8.34 -10.90
C GLN A 11 -1.80 -8.33 -10.46
N GLU A 12 -0.87 -8.59 -11.39
CA GLU A 12 0.57 -8.52 -11.12
C GLU A 12 1.00 -7.14 -10.58
N LYS A 13 0.58 -6.06 -11.24
CA LYS A 13 0.86 -4.69 -10.77
C LYS A 13 0.24 -4.35 -9.42
N ALA A 14 -0.97 -4.86 -9.14
CA ALA A 14 -1.62 -4.64 -7.86
C ALA A 14 -0.92 -5.42 -6.73
N GLU A 15 -0.48 -6.64 -7.00
CA GLU A 15 0.31 -7.42 -6.03
C GLU A 15 1.67 -6.75 -5.77
N ASP A 16 2.37 -6.27 -6.79
CA ASP A 16 3.61 -5.49 -6.61
C ASP A 16 3.38 -4.24 -5.76
N ALA A 17 2.30 -3.51 -6.00
CA ALA A 17 1.96 -2.33 -5.23
C ALA A 17 1.65 -2.67 -3.75
N LYS A 18 0.92 -3.76 -3.50
CA LYS A 18 0.65 -4.26 -2.14
C LYS A 18 1.94 -4.71 -1.43
N VAL A 19 2.86 -5.37 -2.14
CA VAL A 19 4.17 -5.76 -1.61
C VAL A 19 4.99 -4.51 -1.25
N GLY A 20 5.02 -3.51 -2.12
CA GLY A 20 5.68 -2.23 -1.85
C GLY A 20 5.15 -1.53 -0.60
N ILE A 21 3.82 -1.47 -0.42
CA ILE A 21 3.19 -0.90 0.78
C ILE A 21 3.57 -1.67 2.04
N ARG A 22 3.61 -3.02 1.98
CA ARG A 22 4.02 -3.83 3.14
C ARG A 22 5.48 -3.57 3.53
N ASN A 23 6.36 -3.42 2.54
CA ASN A 23 7.76 -3.08 2.80
C ASN A 23 7.88 -1.67 3.41
N ALA A 24 7.21 -0.67 2.82
CA ALA A 24 7.20 0.70 3.35
C ALA A 24 6.70 0.76 4.80
N ARG A 25 5.62 0.02 5.14
CA ARG A 25 5.14 -0.09 6.53
C ARG A 25 6.19 -0.72 7.45
N LYS A 26 6.88 -1.77 6.99
CA LYS A 26 7.92 -2.44 7.78
C LYS A 26 9.11 -1.52 8.03
N ASP A 27 9.51 -0.75 7.03
CA ASP A 27 10.61 0.21 7.11
C ASP A 27 10.24 1.36 8.05
N ALA A 28 9.03 1.91 7.92
CA ALA A 28 8.51 2.95 8.81
C ALA A 28 8.46 2.48 10.28
N ASN A 29 7.93 1.28 10.55
CA ASN A 29 7.93 0.71 11.91
C ASN A 29 9.34 0.44 12.44
N THR A 30 10.30 0.14 11.55
CA THR A 30 11.70 -0.07 11.94
C THR A 30 12.35 1.26 12.31
N GLU A 31 12.09 2.33 11.56
CA GLU A 31 12.49 3.71 11.90
C GLU A 31 11.88 4.17 13.22
N ILE A 32 10.57 3.99 13.42
CA ILE A 32 9.89 4.38 14.67
C ILE A 32 10.54 3.71 15.89
N LYS A 33 10.87 2.42 15.79
CA LYS A 33 11.59 1.68 16.86
C LYS A 33 13.02 2.16 17.10
N LYS A 34 13.70 2.69 16.08
CA LYS A 34 15.01 3.33 16.28
C LYS A 34 14.85 4.66 17.00
N LEU A 35 13.92 5.50 16.55
CA LEU A 35 13.62 6.79 17.16
C LEU A 35 13.18 6.66 18.62
N GLU A 36 12.42 5.62 18.94
CA GLU A 36 12.02 5.27 20.31
C GLU A 36 13.25 4.96 21.18
N LYS A 37 14.23 4.22 20.65
CA LYS A 37 15.51 3.94 21.34
C LYS A 37 16.41 5.17 21.46
N ASP A 38 16.35 6.07 20.49
CA ASP A 38 17.12 7.32 20.48
C ASP A 38 16.54 8.37 21.44
N GLY A 39 15.44 8.05 22.14
CA GLY A 39 14.85 8.87 23.21
C GLY A 39 13.64 9.69 22.79
N THR A 40 13.01 9.37 21.66
CA THR A 40 11.73 9.99 21.24
C THR A 40 10.60 9.58 22.19
N SER A 41 9.67 10.49 22.46
CA SER A 41 8.52 10.24 23.33
C SER A 41 7.61 9.13 22.80
N GLU A 42 7.17 8.21 23.68
CA GLU A 42 6.22 7.14 23.34
C GLU A 42 4.94 7.66 22.66
N ASP A 43 4.50 8.86 23.01
CA ASP A 43 3.27 9.46 22.46
C ASP A 43 3.43 9.82 20.98
N ILE A 44 4.63 10.29 20.60
CA ILE A 44 5.00 10.57 19.22
C ILE A 44 5.15 9.26 18.44
N CYS A 45 5.78 8.25 19.02
CA CYS A 45 5.92 6.93 18.38
C CYS A 45 4.56 6.29 18.10
N LYS A 46 3.62 6.34 19.05
CA LYS A 46 2.24 5.83 18.86
C LYS A 46 1.49 6.61 17.77
N SER A 47 1.58 7.94 17.79
CA SER A 47 0.95 8.78 16.76
C SER A 47 1.52 8.45 15.37
N ALA A 48 2.83 8.28 15.26
CA ALA A 48 3.49 7.91 14.00
C ALA A 48 3.08 6.51 13.51
N GLU A 49 2.96 5.52 14.40
CA GLU A 49 2.45 4.19 14.02
C GLU A 49 1.01 4.26 13.50
N GLU A 50 0.17 5.06 14.13
CA GLU A 50 -1.21 5.26 13.72
C GLU A 50 -1.31 5.97 12.36
N GLU A 51 -0.49 6.99 12.12
CA GLU A 51 -0.36 7.65 10.81
C GLU A 51 0.10 6.68 9.71
N VAL A 52 1.14 5.87 9.99
CA VAL A 52 1.63 4.85 9.05
C VAL A 52 0.53 3.84 8.72
N GLN A 53 -0.26 3.44 9.71
CA GLN A 53 -1.38 2.53 9.50
C GLN A 53 -2.51 3.17 8.68
N ASN A 54 -2.84 4.44 8.93
CA ASN A 54 -3.82 5.20 8.17
C ASN A 54 -3.40 5.39 6.71
N LEU A 55 -2.13 5.74 6.47
CA LEU A 55 -1.55 5.83 5.13
C LEU A 55 -1.63 4.49 4.41
N THR A 56 -1.20 3.40 5.08
CA THR A 56 -1.26 2.04 4.54
C THR A 56 -2.68 1.68 4.10
N ASN A 57 -3.68 1.94 4.95
CA ASN A 57 -5.09 1.67 4.65
C ASN A 57 -5.59 2.52 3.46
N SER A 58 -5.20 3.80 3.40
CA SER A 58 -5.55 4.69 2.28
C SER A 58 -5.00 4.20 0.95
N TYR A 59 -3.73 3.77 0.91
CA TYR A 59 -3.12 3.26 -0.32
C TYR A 59 -3.69 1.90 -0.74
N PHE A 60 -4.03 1.03 0.21
CA PHE A 60 -4.76 -0.21 -0.10
C PHE A 60 -6.08 0.07 -0.82
N ARG A 61 -6.88 1.01 -0.29
CA ARG A 61 -8.13 1.45 -0.93
C ARG A 61 -7.90 2.02 -2.34
N LYS A 62 -6.89 2.87 -2.50
CA LYS A 62 -6.53 3.43 -3.81
C LYS A 62 -6.16 2.35 -4.83
N ILE A 63 -5.43 1.30 -4.42
CA ILE A 63 -5.09 0.19 -5.33
C ILE A 63 -6.35 -0.54 -5.79
N ASP A 64 -7.27 -0.83 -4.86
CA ASP A 64 -8.52 -1.52 -5.19
C ASP A 64 -9.40 -0.65 -6.11
N GLU A 65 -9.53 0.65 -5.83
CA GLU A 65 -10.25 1.59 -6.70
C GLU A 65 -9.63 1.66 -8.11
N LEU A 66 -8.31 1.76 -8.22
CA LEU A 66 -7.61 1.79 -9.50
C LEU A 66 -7.78 0.48 -10.27
N LEU A 67 -7.81 -0.66 -9.58
CA LEU A 67 -8.12 -1.96 -10.18
C LEU A 67 -9.52 -1.96 -10.78
N VAL A 68 -10.54 -1.52 -10.03
CA VAL A 68 -11.93 -1.46 -10.48
C VAL A 68 -12.09 -0.53 -11.68
N VAL A 69 -11.50 0.67 -11.63
CA VAL A 69 -11.52 1.62 -12.76
C VAL A 69 -10.88 1.00 -13.99
N LYS A 70 -9.70 0.39 -13.84
CA LYS A 70 -9.02 -0.26 -14.96
C LYS A 70 -9.84 -1.44 -15.50
N GLU A 71 -10.45 -2.24 -14.63
CA GLU A 71 -11.35 -3.34 -15.05
C GLU A 71 -12.54 -2.84 -15.86
N ALA A 72 -13.20 -1.76 -15.42
CA ALA A 72 -14.27 -1.12 -16.17
C ALA A 72 -13.80 -0.60 -17.53
N GLU A 73 -12.62 0.03 -17.62
CA GLU A 73 -12.03 0.46 -18.90
C GLU A 73 -11.77 -0.71 -19.85
N ILE A 74 -11.30 -1.87 -19.36
CA ILE A 74 -11.09 -3.05 -20.21
C ILE A 74 -12.40 -3.73 -20.61
N MET A 75 -13.45 -3.66 -19.78
CA MET A 75 -14.76 -4.22 -20.09
C MET A 75 -15.58 -3.36 -21.06
N LYS A 76 -15.24 -2.08 -21.22
CA LYS A 76 -15.91 -1.15 -22.15
C LYS A 76 -15.46 -1.26 -23.61
N VAL A 77 -14.75 -2.32 -23.98
CA VAL A 77 -14.33 -2.63 -25.36
C VAL A 77 -15.39 -3.46 -26.07
#